data_AF-E1QK20-F1
#
_entry.id   AF-E1QK20-F1
#
_cell.length_a   1.000
_cell.length_b   1.000
_cell.length_c   1.000
_cell.angle_alpha   90.00
_cell.angle_beta   90.00
_cell.angle_gamma   90.00
#
_symmetry.space_group_name_H-M   'P 1'
#
loop_
_entity.id
_entity.type
_entity.pdbx_description
1 polymer ?
#
loop_
_entity_poly.entity_id
_entity_poly.type
_entity_poly.pdbx_seq_one_letter_code
_entity_poly.pdbx_strand_id
1 'polypeptide(L)'
;MSPTTQTKTERIDVRLSPSSKALLQEAAKASHKNVSEFILEAGIVAANQALADRRLFLLDEARWKEFQEVLDRPVQKKPRLSKLLNEPGVLD
;
A
#
# COMPACT_ATOMS: atom_id res chain seq x y z
N MET A 1 -9.71 -9.27 20.03
CA MET A 1 -10.20 -8.03 19.42
C MET A 1 -10.69 -8.38 18.03
N SER A 2 -12.01 -8.37 17.81
CA SER A 2 -12.59 -8.75 16.52
C SER A 2 -12.21 -7.71 15.45
N PRO A 3 -11.89 -8.10 14.20
CA PRO A 3 -11.61 -7.13 13.15
C PRO A 3 -12.89 -6.36 12.85
N THR A 4 -12.84 -5.04 12.96
CA THR A 4 -13.93 -4.15 12.55
C THR A 4 -14.01 -4.20 11.03
N THR A 5 -14.97 -4.94 10.47
CA THR A 5 -15.21 -4.94 9.03
C THR A 5 -15.71 -3.55 8.63
N GLN A 6 -14.82 -2.70 8.12
CA GLN A 6 -15.21 -1.39 7.60
C GLN A 6 -16.13 -1.57 6.39
N THR A 7 -17.33 -1.01 6.47
CA THR A 7 -18.27 -0.98 5.34
C THR A 7 -17.71 -0.09 4.24
N LYS A 8 -17.70 -0.58 2.99
CA LYS A 8 -17.27 0.19 1.81
C LYS A 8 -18.33 1.25 1.48
N THR A 9 -18.17 2.48 1.96
CA THR A 9 -19.12 3.59 1.75
C THR A 9 -18.73 4.52 0.58
N GLU A 10 -17.45 4.60 0.27
CA GLU A 10 -16.92 5.55 -0.71
C GLU A 10 -17.08 5.07 -2.16
N ARG A 11 -17.27 6.01 -3.09
CA ARG A 11 -17.45 5.75 -4.53
C ARG A 11 -16.46 6.54 -5.37
N ILE A 12 -16.01 5.93 -6.47
CA ILE A 12 -15.17 6.57 -7.49
C ILE A 12 -15.91 6.48 -8.82
N ASP A 13 -16.29 7.63 -9.38
CA ASP A 13 -16.94 7.72 -10.70
C ASP A 13 -15.92 8.05 -11.79
N VAL A 14 -15.76 7.16 -12.77
CA VAL A 14 -14.78 7.29 -13.87
C VAL A 14 -15.48 7.24 -15.22
N ARG A 15 -15.16 8.20 -16.10
CA ARG A 15 -15.62 8.18 -17.49
C ARG A 15 -14.68 7.34 -18.34
N LEU A 16 -15.26 6.50 -19.20
CA LEU A 16 -14.53 5.56 -20.05
C LEU A 16 -15.02 5.65 -21.49
N SER A 17 -14.12 5.43 -22.45
CA SER A 17 -14.52 5.15 -23.82
C SER A 17 -15.16 3.74 -23.93
N PRO A 18 -15.97 3.46 -24.96
CA PRO A 18 -16.51 2.12 -25.20
C PRO A 18 -15.41 1.05 -25.29
N SER A 19 -14.29 1.37 -25.96
CA SER A 19 -13.15 0.46 -26.11
C SER A 19 -12.49 0.13 -24.77
N SER A 20 -12.27 1.14 -23.91
CA SER A 20 -11.70 0.95 -22.57
C SER A 20 -12.63 0.12 -21.69
N LYS A 21 -13.95 0.33 -21.79
CA LYS A 21 -14.94 -0.47 -21.06
C LYS A 21 -14.92 -1.94 -21.48
N ALA A 22 -14.87 -2.21 -22.78
CA ALA A 22 -14.81 -3.58 -23.30
C ALA A 22 -13.54 -4.31 -22.83
N LEU A 23 -12.39 -3.64 -22.89
CA LEU A 23 -11.12 -4.19 -22.40
C LEU A 23 -11.16 -4.54 -20.92
N LEU A 24 -11.69 -3.64 -20.07
CA LEU A 24 -11.82 -3.88 -18.63
C LEU A 24 -12.79 -5.02 -18.31
N GLN A 25 -13.87 -5.16 -19.09
CA GLN A 25 -14.81 -6.28 -18.96
C GLN A 25 -14.17 -7.62 -19.32
N GLU A 26 -13.40 -7.66 -20.40
CA GLU A 26 -12.68 -8.87 -20.81
C GLU A 26 -11.64 -9.28 -19.78
N ALA A 27 -10.84 -8.33 -19.28
CA ALA A 27 -9.83 -8.58 -18.26
C ALA A 27 -10.44 -9.06 -16.93
N ALA A 28 -11.55 -8.45 -16.50
CA ALA A 28 -12.28 -8.88 -15.32
C ALA A 28 -12.81 -10.31 -15.47
N LYS A 29 -13.39 -10.63 -16.64
CA LYS A 29 -13.87 -11.98 -16.95
C LYS A 29 -12.74 -13.02 -16.94
N ALA A 30 -11.61 -12.71 -17.56
CA ALA A 30 -10.43 -13.58 -17.55
C ALA A 30 -9.87 -13.81 -16.13
N SER A 31 -10.07 -12.84 -15.24
CA SER A 31 -9.67 -12.91 -13.83
C SER A 31 -10.73 -13.49 -12.90
N HIS A 32 -11.87 -13.96 -13.42
CA HIS A 32 -13.03 -14.43 -12.66
C HIS A 32 -13.59 -13.40 -11.65
N LYS A 33 -13.52 -12.11 -11.99
CA LYS A 33 -13.96 -10.98 -11.15
C LYS A 33 -15.02 -10.16 -11.84
N ASN A 34 -15.78 -9.40 -11.07
CA ASN A 34 -16.58 -8.32 -11.65
C ASN A 34 -15.68 -7.10 -11.96
N VAL A 35 -16.17 -6.20 -12.81
CA VAL A 35 -15.38 -5.04 -13.27
C VAL A 35 -14.95 -4.13 -12.13
N SER A 36 -15.84 -3.89 -11.15
CA SER A 36 -15.53 -3.02 -10.01
C SER A 36 -14.44 -3.61 -9.12
N GLU A 37 -14.48 -4.92 -8.88
CA GLU A 37 -13.47 -5.65 -8.11
C GLU A 37 -12.12 -5.65 -8.83
N PHE A 38 -12.12 -5.95 -10.13
CA PHE A 38 -10.91 -5.91 -10.95
C PHE A 38 -10.25 -4.52 -10.92
N ILE A 39 -11.02 -3.46 -11.15
CA ILE A 39 -10.51 -2.08 -11.13
C ILE A 39 -10.02 -1.68 -9.75
N LEU A 40 -10.75 -2.03 -8.68
CA LEU A 40 -10.36 -1.69 -7.32
C LEU A 40 -9.04 -2.33 -6.94
N GLU A 41 -8.87 -3.63 -7.21
CA GLU A 41 -7.63 -4.33 -6.92
C GLU A 41 -6.45 -3.80 -7.74
N ALA A 42 -6.64 -3.64 -9.06
CA ALA A 42 -5.61 -3.09 -9.93
C ALA A 42 -5.21 -1.66 -9.49
N GLY A 43 -6.20 -0.86 -9.08
CA GLY A 43 -5.99 0.49 -8.54
C GLY A 43 -5.20 0.48 -7.22
N ILE A 44 -5.49 -0.45 -6.30
CA ILE A 44 -4.73 -0.60 -5.05
C ILE A 44 -3.28 -0.99 -5.33
N VAL A 45 -3.05 -1.96 -6.23
CA VAL A 45 -1.69 -2.36 -6.62
C VAL A 45 -0.93 -1.18 -7.22
N ALA A 46 -1.54 -0.46 -8.17
CA ALA A 46 -0.93 0.71 -8.78
C ALA A 46 -0.67 1.83 -7.76
N ALA A 47 -1.59 2.07 -6.83
CA ALA A 47 -1.41 3.05 -5.77
C ALA A 47 -0.26 2.68 -4.82
N ASN A 48 -0.17 1.42 -4.41
CA ASN A 48 0.93 0.93 -3.58
C ASN A 48 2.27 1.06 -4.29
N GLN A 49 2.33 0.72 -5.59
CA GLN A 49 3.54 0.87 -6.38
C GLN A 49 3.95 2.35 -6.49
N ALA A 50 3.01 3.24 -6.80
CA ALA A 50 3.28 4.68 -6.87
C ALA A 50 3.76 5.27 -5.54
N LEU A 51 3.24 4.76 -4.41
CA LEU A 51 3.68 5.15 -3.07
C LEU A 51 5.05 4.54 -2.71
N ALA A 52 5.33 3.31 -3.13
CA ALA A 52 6.63 2.66 -2.89
C ALA A 52 7.75 3.30 -3.73
N ASP A 53 7.43 3.69 -4.96
CA ASP A 53 8.35 4.43 -5.85
C ASP A 53 8.59 5.87 -5.39
N ARG A 54 7.90 6.33 -4.33
CA ARG A 54 8.09 7.66 -3.78
C ARG A 54 9.46 7.77 -3.10
N ARG A 55 10.38 8.45 -3.78
CA ARG A 55 11.76 8.70 -3.30
C ARG A 55 11.88 9.89 -2.34
N LEU A 56 10.88 10.76 -2.31
CA LEU A 56 10.91 12.00 -1.52
C LEU A 56 9.82 12.02 -0.45
N PHE A 57 10.26 12.07 0.81
CA PHE A 57 9.41 12.27 1.98
C PHE A 57 9.52 13.72 2.42
N LEU A 58 8.53 14.53 2.04
CA LEU A 58 8.45 15.92 2.46
C LEU A 58 7.88 15.96 3.88
N LEU A 59 8.64 16.55 4.80
CA LEU A 59 8.25 16.77 6.18
C LEU A 59 7.97 18.26 6.38
N ASP A 60 6.94 18.57 7.17
CA ASP A 60 6.78 19.91 7.72
C ASP A 60 7.81 20.14 8.85
N GLU A 61 7.90 21.37 9.34
CA GLU A 61 8.92 21.76 10.32
C GLU A 61 8.82 20.95 11.63
N ALA A 62 7.60 20.66 12.09
CA ALA A 62 7.36 19.86 13.28
C ALA A 62 7.87 18.42 13.10
N ARG A 63 7.50 17.76 12.00
CA ARG A 63 7.95 16.39 11.71
C ARG A 63 9.45 16.32 11.40
N TRP A 64 10.01 17.38 10.80
CA TRP A 64 11.46 17.47 10.58
C TRP A 64 12.22 17.50 11.90
N LYS A 65 11.77 18.31 12.87
CA LYS A 65 12.38 18.37 14.20
C LYS A 65 12.30 17.03 14.93
N GLU A 66 11.13 16.39 14.94
CA GLU A 66 10.97 15.05 15.52
C GLU A 66 11.90 14.02 14.87
N PHE A 67 12.04 14.09 13.54
CA PHE A 67 12.94 13.21 12.80
C PHE A 67 14.41 13.42 13.19
N GLN A 68 14.86 14.67 13.34
CA GLN A 68 16.22 14.98 13.79
C GLN A 68 16.48 14.47 15.22
N GLU A 69 15.55 14.69 16.15
CA GLU A 69 15.68 14.20 17.53
C GLU A 69 15.78 12.66 17.61
N VAL A 70 15.10 11.96 16.70
CA VAL A 70 15.20 10.50 16.59
C VAL A 70 16.54 10.06 16.00
N LEU A 71 17.07 10.80 15.02
CA LEU A 71 18.39 10.52 14.41
C LEU A 71 19.54 10.73 15.39
N ASP A 72 19.47 11.77 16.23
CA ASP A 72 20.51 12.10 17.20
C ASP A 72 20.48 11.18 18.44
N ARG A 73 19.42 10.38 18.60
CA ARG A 73 19.27 9.48 19.74
C ARG A 73 20.35 8.39 19.70
N PRO A 74 21.02 8.09 20.83
CA PRO A 74 21.96 6.97 20.89
C PRO A 74 21.28 5.65 20.52
N VAL A 75 22.02 4.79 19.83
CA VAL A 75 21.52 3.47 19.41
C VAL A 75 21.03 2.67 20.61
N GLN A 76 19.80 2.17 20.52
CA GLN A 76 19.21 1.34 21.56
C GLN A 76 19.15 -0.11 21.09
N LYS A 77 19.53 -1.03 21.98
CA LYS A 77 19.36 -2.46 21.72
C LYS A 77 17.88 -2.77 21.57
N LYS A 78 17.52 -3.40 20.45
CA LYS A 78 16.16 -3.89 20.17
C LYS A 78 16.20 -5.42 20.12
N PRO A 79 15.98 -6.14 21.23
CA PRO A 79 16.14 -7.60 21.29
C PRO A 79 15.32 -8.35 20.24
N ARG A 80 14.09 -7.89 19.96
CA ARG A 80 13.23 -8.48 18.92
C ARG A 80 13.80 -8.31 17.51
N LEU A 81 14.42 -7.16 17.22
CA LEU A 81 15.08 -6.92 15.93
C LEU A 81 16.34 -7.78 15.80
N SER A 82 17.13 -7.88 16.87
CA SER A 82 18.29 -8.77 16.90
C SER A 82 17.89 -10.22 16.67
N LYS A 83 16.79 -10.68 17.28
CA LYS A 83 16.28 -12.04 17.07
C LYS A 83 15.85 -12.24 15.61
N LEU A 84 15.03 -11.33 15.07
CA LEU A 84 14.55 -11.39 13.69
C LEU A 84 15.68 -11.51 12.66
N LEU A 85 16.75 -10.74 12.82
CA LEU A 85 17.91 -10.75 11.91
C LEU A 85 18.77 -12.02 12.01
N ASN A 86 18.57 -12.85 13.04
CA ASN A 86 19.28 -14.12 13.25
C ASN A 86 18.37 -15.35 13.08
N GLU A 87 17.07 -15.16 12.81
CA GLU A 87 16.17 -16.25 12.48
C GLU A 87 16.34 -16.61 10.99
N PRO A 88 16.33 -17.90 10.62
CA PRO A 88 16.34 -18.32 9.22
C PRO A 88 15.21 -17.64 8.45
N GLY A 89 15.53 -17.11 7.28
CA GLY A 89 14.53 -16.51 6.41
C GLY A 89 13.50 -17.54 5.95
N VAL A 90 12.35 -17.08 5.49
CA VAL A 90 11.32 -17.96 4.87
C VAL A 90 11.84 -18.67 3.60
N LEU A 91 13.01 -18.26 3.11
CA LEU A 91 13.66 -18.76 1.90
C LEU A 91 14.92 -19.60 2.19
N ASP A 92 15.30 -19.78 3.47
CA ASP A 92 16.41 -20.65 3.92
C ASP A 92 15.88 -22.02 4.34
#